data_AF-A0A2Y9BNN1-F1
#
_entry.id   AF-A0A2Y9BNN1-F1
#
_cell.length_a   1.000
_cell.length_b   1.000
_cell.length_c   1.000
_cell.angle_alpha   90.00
_cell.angle_beta   90.00
_cell.angle_gamma   90.00
#
_symmetry.space_group_name_H-M   'P 1'
#
loop_
_entity.id
_entity.type
_entity.pdbx_description
1 polymer ?
#
loop_
_entity_poly.entity_id
_entity_poly.type
_entity_poly.pdbx_seq_one_letter_code
_entity_poly.pdbx_strand_id
1 'polypeptide(L)'
;MEFYISDEALDAYSEAVLPDGPYCVKDYEMPDNAYDPVANDIQAYFESGKNAPALEYISQVKGADCPAICQELGSGQTTAKEAAEKYDKDCAKQATQLGLDW
;
A
#
# COMPACT_ATOMS: atom_id res chain seq x y z
N MET A 1 7.95 18.93 -12.81
CA MET A 1 6.88 18.38 -11.95
C MET A 1 5.63 19.24 -12.00
N GLU A 2 5.71 20.57 -11.94
CA GLU A 2 4.52 21.45 -11.90
C GLU A 2 3.47 21.16 -12.99
N PHE A 3 3.86 21.09 -14.27
CA PHE A 3 2.90 20.73 -15.32
C PHE A 3 2.30 19.33 -15.12
N TYR A 4 3.12 18.35 -14.77
CA TYR A 4 2.69 16.94 -14.62
C TYR A 4 1.63 16.74 -13.52
N ILE A 5 1.59 17.61 -12.52
CA ILE A 5 0.60 17.57 -11.43
C ILE A 5 -0.49 18.63 -11.57
N SER A 6 -0.58 19.29 -12.73
CA SER A 6 -1.68 20.21 -13.03
C SER A 6 -2.93 19.44 -13.44
N ASP A 7 -4.10 20.00 -13.17
CA ASP A 7 -5.39 19.41 -13.56
C ASP A 7 -5.41 19.09 -15.06
N GLU A 8 -4.95 20.01 -15.91
CA GLU A 8 -4.87 19.82 -17.37
C GLU A 8 -4.09 18.55 -17.76
N ALA A 9 -2.94 18.31 -17.12
CA ALA A 9 -2.11 17.15 -17.44
C ALA A 9 -2.70 15.85 -16.88
N LEU A 10 -3.29 15.89 -15.70
CA LEU A 10 -3.93 14.73 -15.07
C LEU A 10 -5.21 14.33 -15.79
N ASP A 11 -6.00 15.29 -16.26
CA ASP A 11 -7.18 15.06 -17.09
C ASP A 11 -6.79 14.44 -18.43
N ALA A 12 -5.82 15.03 -19.13
CA ALA A 12 -5.32 14.49 -20.40
C ALA A 12 -4.75 13.07 -20.25
N TYR A 13 -4.10 12.76 -19.12
CA TYR A 13 -3.66 11.40 -18.82
C TYR A 13 -4.84 10.46 -18.57
N SER A 14 -5.81 10.91 -17.76
CA SER A 14 -6.97 10.11 -17.36
C SER A 14 -7.91 9.78 -18.52
N GLU A 15 -7.95 10.62 -19.56
CA GLU A 15 -8.65 10.33 -20.83
C GLU A 15 -8.07 9.12 -21.56
N ALA A 16 -6.77 8.89 -21.45
CA ALA A 16 -6.07 7.77 -22.10
C ALA A 16 -6.01 6.53 -21.21
N VAL A 17 -5.84 6.72 -19.89
CA VAL A 17 -5.69 5.66 -18.90
C VAL A 17 -6.52 6.01 -17.67
N LEU A 18 -7.57 5.24 -17.41
CA LEU A 18 -8.41 5.49 -16.24
C LEU A 18 -7.60 5.37 -14.93
N PRO A 19 -7.96 6.13 -13.89
CA PRO A 19 -7.27 6.07 -12.62
C PRO A 19 -7.31 4.66 -12.00
N ASP A 20 -6.14 4.03 -11.83
CA ASP A 20 -5.97 2.75 -11.12
C ASP A 20 -5.92 2.92 -9.58
N GLY A 21 -5.96 4.17 -9.11
CA GLY A 21 -5.99 4.55 -7.70
C GLY A 21 -6.20 6.06 -7.54
N PRO A 22 -6.43 6.56 -6.31
CA PRO A 22 -6.59 7.99 -6.09
C PRO A 22 -5.32 8.78 -6.42
N TYR A 23 -5.50 9.98 -6.97
CA TYR A 23 -4.38 10.89 -7.18
C TYR A 23 -3.91 11.50 -5.85
N CYS A 24 -2.62 11.42 -5.57
CA CYS A 24 -1.98 12.08 -4.43
C CYS A 24 -1.69 13.57 -4.70
N VAL A 25 -2.59 14.25 -5.43
CA VAL A 25 -2.52 15.68 -5.74
C VAL A 25 -3.62 16.38 -4.98
N LYS A 26 -3.25 17.38 -4.18
CA LYS A 26 -4.20 18.08 -3.33
C LYS A 26 -5.17 18.89 -4.19
N ASP A 27 -6.45 18.82 -3.83
CA ASP A 27 -7.55 19.58 -4.46
C ASP A 27 -7.86 19.19 -5.92
N TYR A 28 -7.27 18.11 -6.45
CA TYR A 28 -7.63 17.55 -7.76
C TYR A 28 -8.89 16.67 -7.65
N GLU A 29 -9.87 16.91 -8.52
CA GLU A 29 -11.07 16.07 -8.63
C GLU A 29 -10.84 14.98 -9.68
N MET A 30 -10.94 13.71 -9.26
CA MET A 30 -10.80 12.57 -10.15
C MET A 30 -11.99 12.50 -11.12
N PRO A 31 -11.80 12.05 -12.38
CA PRO A 31 -12.89 11.95 -13.33
C PRO A 31 -13.97 10.94 -12.89
N ASP A 32 -15.21 11.23 -13.24
CA ASP A 32 -16.41 10.45 -12.87
C ASP A 32 -16.43 9.01 -13.42
N ASN A 33 -15.53 8.69 -14.36
CA ASN A 33 -15.44 7.38 -15.01
C ASN A 33 -14.27 6.51 -14.50
N ALA A 34 -13.68 6.84 -13.35
CA ALA A 34 -12.72 5.96 -12.69
C ALA A 34 -13.31 4.57 -12.39
N TYR A 35 -12.45 3.57 -12.21
CA TYR A 35 -12.91 2.23 -11.85
C TYR A 35 -13.71 2.25 -10.54
N ASP A 36 -14.84 1.53 -10.49
CA ASP A 36 -15.74 1.52 -9.32
C ASP A 36 -15.02 1.32 -7.97
N PRO A 37 -14.03 0.40 -7.82
CA PRO A 37 -13.31 0.24 -6.57
C PRO A 37 -12.46 1.46 -6.19
N VAL A 38 -11.92 2.19 -7.18
CA VAL A 38 -11.14 3.40 -6.93
C VAL A 38 -12.05 4.51 -6.44
N ALA A 39 -13.16 4.75 -7.14
CA ALA A 39 -14.12 5.80 -6.82
C ALA A 39 -14.86 5.57 -5.49
N ASN A 40 -15.22 4.32 -5.18
CA ASN A 40 -16.14 4.03 -4.06
C ASN A 40 -15.48 3.34 -2.85
N ASP A 41 -14.46 2.50 -3.07
CA ASP A 41 -13.82 1.75 -1.98
C ASP A 41 -12.55 2.45 -1.48
N ILE A 42 -11.62 2.75 -2.39
CA ILE A 42 -10.28 3.27 -2.04
C ILE A 42 -10.36 4.75 -1.65
N GLN A 43 -11.13 5.57 -2.36
CA GLN A 43 -11.30 6.99 -2.07
C GLN A 43 -11.74 7.25 -0.62
N ALA A 44 -12.62 6.41 -0.06
CA ALA A 44 -13.06 6.51 1.33
C ALA A 44 -11.92 6.34 2.35
N TYR A 45 -10.90 5.52 2.06
CA TYR A 45 -9.69 5.42 2.91
C TYR A 45 -8.82 6.67 2.83
N PHE A 46 -8.79 7.35 1.67
CA PHE A 46 -8.09 8.62 1.51
C PHE A 46 -8.76 9.74 2.30
N GLU A 47 -10.05 9.92 2.12
CA GLU A 47 -10.85 10.97 2.79
C GLU A 47 -10.91 10.80 4.30
N SER A 48 -10.98 9.55 4.79
CA SER A 48 -10.99 9.26 6.23
C SER A 48 -9.59 9.27 6.87
N GLY A 49 -8.54 9.57 6.11
CA GLY A 49 -7.16 9.58 6.59
C GLY A 49 -6.64 8.18 7.01
N LYS A 50 -7.28 7.11 6.54
CA LYS A 50 -6.91 5.71 6.79
C LYS A 50 -5.99 5.15 5.70
N ASN A 51 -5.09 5.99 5.23
CA ASN A 51 -4.06 5.64 4.26
C ASN A 51 -2.67 5.92 4.85
N ALA A 52 -1.66 5.25 4.34
CA ALA A 52 -0.26 5.45 4.70
C ALA A 52 0.62 5.02 3.53
N PRO A 53 1.88 5.53 3.43
CA PRO A 53 2.85 4.97 2.51
C PRO A 53 3.03 3.47 2.78
N ALA A 54 3.32 2.70 1.73
CA ALA A 54 3.61 1.28 1.90
C ALA A 54 4.79 1.07 2.87
N LEU A 55 4.73 0.01 3.67
CA LEU A 55 5.63 -0.23 4.80
C LEU A 55 7.12 -0.14 4.41
N GLU A 56 7.50 -0.62 3.22
CA GLU A 56 8.87 -0.56 2.70
C GLU A 56 9.45 0.87 2.55
N TYR A 57 8.61 1.89 2.49
CA TYR A 57 9.05 3.29 2.38
C TYR A 57 9.15 3.99 3.73
N ILE A 58 8.61 3.39 4.80
CA ILE A 58 8.58 3.98 6.16
C ILE A 58 9.26 3.11 7.21
N SER A 59 9.61 1.86 6.89
CA SER A 59 10.36 0.96 7.73
C SER A 59 11.52 0.34 6.97
N GLN A 60 12.69 0.33 7.60
CA GLN A 60 13.86 -0.40 7.07
C GLN A 60 13.70 -1.92 7.20
N VAL A 61 12.82 -2.37 8.09
CA VAL A 61 12.57 -3.78 8.39
C VAL A 61 11.13 -4.14 7.99
N LYS A 62 11.01 -5.02 7.01
CA LYS A 62 9.81 -5.71 6.53
C LYS A 62 10.16 -7.16 6.14
N GLY A 63 9.78 -8.12 6.98
CA GLY A 63 10.04 -9.54 6.76
C GLY A 63 9.57 -10.02 5.37
N ALA A 64 10.45 -10.73 4.65
CA ALA A 64 10.20 -11.18 3.29
C ALA A 64 9.22 -12.37 3.21
N ASP A 65 9.11 -13.16 4.28
CA ASP A 65 8.29 -14.36 4.34
C ASP A 65 6.82 -14.06 4.70
N CYS A 66 6.45 -12.78 4.90
CA CYS A 66 5.08 -12.34 5.22
C CYS A 66 4.00 -12.97 4.32
N PRO A 67 4.14 -13.03 2.97
CA PRO A 67 3.13 -13.65 2.11
C PRO A 67 2.92 -15.15 2.41
N ALA A 68 4.01 -15.88 2.66
CA ALA A 68 3.95 -17.31 2.98
C ALA A 68 3.30 -17.55 4.35
N ILE A 69 3.65 -16.72 5.35
CA ILE A 69 3.06 -16.77 6.69
C ILE A 69 1.54 -16.48 6.62
N CYS A 70 1.14 -15.47 5.85
CA CYS A 70 -0.28 -15.15 5.62
C CYS A 70 -1.03 -16.29 4.93
N GLN A 71 -0.41 -16.96 3.96
CA GLN A 71 -1.01 -18.12 3.30
C GLN A 71 -1.19 -19.31 4.28
N GLU A 72 -0.19 -19.57 5.11
CA GLU A 72 -0.25 -20.60 6.16
C GLU A 72 -1.38 -20.31 7.15
N LEU A 73 -1.49 -19.06 7.62
CA LEU A 73 -2.57 -18.60 8.49
C LEU A 73 -3.94 -18.70 7.82
N GLY A 74 -4.07 -18.17 6.60
CA GLY A 74 -5.33 -18.13 5.86
C GLY A 74 -5.88 -19.52 5.49
N SER A 75 -5.00 -20.50 5.39
CA SER A 75 -5.37 -21.91 5.18
C SER A 75 -5.63 -22.70 6.47
N GLY A 76 -5.44 -22.09 7.65
CA GLY A 76 -5.66 -22.72 8.95
C GLY A 76 -4.55 -23.67 9.40
N GLN A 77 -3.37 -23.61 8.77
CA GLN A 77 -2.20 -24.41 9.17
C GLN A 77 -1.53 -23.88 10.45
N THR A 78 -1.75 -22.61 10.80
CA THR A 78 -1.30 -21.99 12.05
C THR A 78 -2.42 -21.23 12.74
N THR A 79 -2.20 -20.91 14.01
CA THR A 79 -2.98 -19.90 14.73
C THR A 79 -2.49 -18.48 14.43
N ALA A 80 -3.34 -17.48 14.71
CA ALA A 80 -2.97 -16.07 14.59
C ALA A 80 -1.74 -15.71 15.45
N LYS A 81 -1.62 -16.29 16.65
CA LYS A 81 -0.49 -16.06 17.55
C LYS A 81 0.82 -16.60 16.96
N GLU A 82 0.80 -17.84 16.45
CA GLU A 82 1.99 -18.45 15.83
C GLU A 82 2.42 -17.72 14.56
N ALA A 83 1.48 -17.25 13.74
CA ALA A 83 1.78 -16.47 12.55
C ALA A 83 2.45 -15.13 12.90
N ALA A 84 1.95 -14.43 13.93
CA ALA A 84 2.57 -13.19 14.42
C ALA A 84 4.00 -13.44 14.94
N GLU A 85 4.20 -14.49 15.76
CA GLU A 85 5.52 -14.87 16.26
C GLU A 85 6.50 -15.26 15.13
N LYS A 86 6.01 -15.90 14.08
CA LYS A 86 6.80 -16.20 12.86
C LYS A 86 7.22 -14.92 12.16
N TYR A 87 6.31 -13.96 12.03
CA TYR A 87 6.61 -12.68 11.37
C TYR A 87 7.60 -11.84 12.18
N ASP A 88 7.49 -11.81 13.52
CA ASP A 88 8.46 -11.13 14.38
C ASP A 88 9.89 -11.69 14.20
N LYS A 89 10.01 -13.03 14.12
CA LYS A 89 11.29 -13.69 13.86
C LYS A 89 11.83 -13.38 12.47
N ASP A 90 10.96 -13.26 11.46
CA ASP A 90 11.37 -12.91 10.10
C ASP A 90 11.85 -11.46 10.02
N CYS A 91 11.18 -10.52 10.69
CA CYS A 91 11.66 -9.15 10.86
C CYS A 91 13.02 -9.08 11.56
N ALA A 92 13.22 -9.82 12.66
CA ALA A 92 14.50 -9.88 13.36
C ALA A 92 15.63 -10.43 12.48
N LYS A 93 15.32 -11.47 11.69
CA LYS A 93 16.27 -12.04 10.71
C LYS A 93 16.68 -11.03 9.66
N GLN A 94 15.72 -10.28 9.11
CA GLN A 94 16.04 -9.23 8.14
C GLN A 94 16.83 -8.08 8.77
N ALA A 95 16.48 -7.65 9.98
CA ALA A 95 17.24 -6.64 10.72
C ALA A 95 18.71 -7.05 10.90
N THR A 96 18.93 -8.32 11.26
CA THR A 96 20.28 -8.91 11.34
C THR A 96 21.01 -8.88 10.00
N GLN A 97 20.34 -9.22 8.89
CA GLN A 97 20.93 -9.18 7.54
C GLN A 97 21.29 -7.77 7.09
N LEU A 98 20.54 -6.76 7.56
CA LEU A 98 20.82 -5.35 7.33
C LEU A 98 21.90 -4.79 8.28
N GLY A 99 22.37 -5.59 9.25
CA GLY A 99 23.35 -5.15 10.24
C GLY A 99 22.80 -4.17 11.27
N LEU A 100 21.49 -4.18 11.51
CA LEU A 100 20.84 -3.36 12.52
C LEU A 100 20.93 -4.04 13.90
N ASP A 101 21.10 -3.25 14.95
CA ASP A 101 21.04 -3.73 16.34
C ASP A 101 19.57 -3.89 16.74
N TRP A 102 19.12 -5.13 16.95
CA TRP A 102 17.70 -5.52 17.07
C TRP A 102 17.44 -6.40 18.30
#